data_AF-B9TJ60-F1
#
_entry.id   AF-B9TJ60-F1
#
_cell.length_a   1.000
_cell.length_b   1.000
_cell.length_c   1.000
_cell.angle_alpha   90.00
_cell.angle_beta   90.00
_cell.angle_gamma   90.00
#
_symmetry.space_group_name_H-M   'P 1'
#
loop_
_entity.id
_entity.type
_entity.pdbx_description
1 polymer ?
#
loop_
_entity_poly.entity_id
_entity_poly.type
_entity_poly.pdbx_seq_one_letter_code
_entity_poly.pdbx_strand_id
1 'polypeptide(L)'
;MQLRHLLGADVFRKGVHNYLVKYQYRNAKLDDFIGSLGQAAGRDLTGWTKEWLYQPGVNTIAANYTCKAGKIAGFTLTQTPQSKALPTLREQRVQVAAFRLDGKDYKLERNVAVTYKGAKTPVPAMNGAACPDLVYPNYGDWGFVKVQLDPRSFDSARSHLAAVDDPLLRAMLWQSLWDGVRDGKLPLNDFLSTALNNAPQEKDYTLLGDVIGKVLGAKRYLDLMDPQAPYAQAVTRQLEDMAWTSTLASKGDDNFQRRWFDTYIAVASSPEALRRLAAILDGKEQVDGLAINQDLRWTIIGRLNRYNYPGAAALVEAEQRATSRTRASRRPDGRRQPSRPGRQDRMAGHCPRPADEAAVLEVRTAMEHL
;
A
#
# COMPACT_ATOMS: atom_id res chain seq x y z
N MET A 1 -5.24 6.54 17.31
CA MET A 1 -5.19 8.03 17.35
C MET A 1 -4.08 8.45 18.32
N GLN A 2 -3.04 9.11 17.81
CA GLN A 2 -1.78 9.33 18.53
C GLN A 2 -1.93 10.00 19.92
N LEU A 3 -2.71 11.08 20.03
CA LEU A 3 -2.85 11.79 21.31
C LEU A 3 -3.49 10.91 22.42
N ARG A 4 -4.40 10.01 22.06
CA ARG A 4 -4.95 9.02 23.00
C ARG A 4 -3.87 8.04 23.48
N HIS A 5 -2.98 7.59 22.60
CA HIS A 5 -1.87 6.71 23.00
C HIS A 5 -0.90 7.46 23.90
N LEU A 6 -0.54 8.70 23.54
CA LEU A 6 0.39 9.53 24.28
C LEU A 6 -0.07 9.86 25.70
N LEU A 7 -1.35 10.21 25.87
CA LEU A 7 -1.91 10.57 27.18
C LEU A 7 -2.40 9.35 27.99
N GLY A 8 -2.67 8.24 27.32
CA GLY A 8 -3.38 7.10 27.91
C GLY A 8 -4.89 7.23 27.76
N ALA A 9 -5.57 6.08 27.58
CA ALA A 9 -6.99 6.05 27.22
C ALA A 9 -7.90 6.71 28.27
N ASP A 10 -7.64 6.48 29.56
CA ASP A 10 -8.48 7.00 30.65
C ASP A 10 -8.33 8.51 30.82
N VAL A 11 -7.09 9.01 30.77
CA VAL A 11 -6.78 10.44 30.82
C VAL A 11 -7.40 11.16 29.62
N PHE A 12 -7.25 10.59 28.42
CA PHE A 12 -7.86 11.12 27.21
C PHE A 12 -9.38 11.18 27.33
N ARG A 13 -10.02 10.09 27.79
CA ARG A 13 -11.48 10.04 27.99
C ARG A 13 -11.96 11.09 29.00
N LYS A 14 -11.24 11.25 30.12
CA LYS A 14 -11.52 12.27 31.13
C LYS A 14 -11.41 13.68 30.54
N GLY A 15 -10.37 13.96 29.77
CA GLY A 15 -10.20 15.26 29.12
C GLY A 15 -11.29 15.58 28.10
N VAL A 16 -11.68 14.60 27.27
CA VAL A 16 -12.80 14.74 26.32
C VAL A 16 -14.12 14.97 27.06
N HIS A 17 -14.39 14.21 28.13
CA HIS A 17 -15.58 14.41 28.96
C HIS A 17 -15.64 15.83 29.53
N ASN A 18 -14.54 16.28 30.17
CA ASN A 18 -14.46 17.62 30.75
C ASN A 18 -14.66 18.73 29.70
N TYR A 19 -14.10 18.55 28.50
CA TYR A 19 -14.31 19.45 27.37
C TYR A 19 -15.80 19.52 26.99
N LEU A 20 -16.44 18.37 26.74
CA LEU A 20 -17.84 18.32 26.31
C LEU A 20 -18.78 18.95 27.36
N VAL A 21 -18.55 18.69 28.66
CA VAL A 21 -19.33 19.29 29.75
C VAL A 21 -19.13 20.80 29.80
N LYS A 22 -17.89 21.28 29.70
CA LYS A 22 -17.57 22.71 29.81
C LYS A 22 -18.09 23.53 28.63
N TYR A 23 -18.08 22.97 27.43
CA TYR A 23 -18.43 23.67 26.18
C TYR A 23 -19.78 23.22 25.59
N GLN A 24 -20.62 22.49 26.34
CA GLN A 24 -21.94 22.09 25.89
C GLN A 24 -22.77 23.30 25.41
N TYR A 25 -23.45 23.13 24.27
CA TYR A 25 -24.30 24.15 23.64
C TYR A 25 -23.57 25.46 23.28
N ARG A 26 -22.23 25.42 23.11
CA ARG A 26 -21.40 26.57 22.73
C ARG A 26 -20.51 26.22 21.53
N ASN A 27 -19.91 27.24 20.94
CA ASN A 27 -18.80 27.09 20.01
C ASN A 27 -17.48 26.94 20.79
N ALA A 28 -16.51 26.22 20.20
CA ALA A 28 -15.20 25.98 20.79
C ALA A 28 -14.09 26.09 19.73
N LYS A 29 -12.87 26.40 20.18
CA LYS A 29 -11.66 26.48 19.39
C LYS A 29 -10.73 25.30 19.69
N LEU A 30 -9.68 25.14 18.89
CA LEU A 30 -8.68 24.11 19.12
C LEU A 30 -8.06 24.18 20.54
N ASP A 31 -7.74 25.39 21.00
CA ASP A 31 -7.15 25.62 22.32
C ASP A 31 -8.08 25.17 23.47
N ASP A 32 -9.40 25.24 23.28
CA ASP A 32 -10.38 24.77 24.27
C ASP A 32 -10.30 23.24 24.43
N PHE A 33 -10.18 22.52 23.30
CA PHE A 33 -10.06 21.08 23.27
C PHE A 33 -8.71 20.62 23.84
N ILE A 34 -7.61 21.15 23.31
CA ILE A 34 -6.25 20.81 23.77
C ILE A 34 -6.06 21.19 25.24
N GLY A 35 -6.54 22.36 25.66
CA GLY A 35 -6.45 22.81 27.05
C GLY A 35 -7.14 21.84 28.01
N SER A 36 -8.33 21.35 27.65
CA SER A 36 -9.06 20.36 28.47
C SER A 36 -8.32 19.02 28.58
N LEU A 37 -7.67 18.57 27.50
CA LEU A 37 -6.82 17.38 27.53
C LEU A 37 -5.55 17.59 28.36
N GLY A 38 -4.88 18.74 28.20
CA GLY A 38 -3.68 19.08 28.96
C GLY A 38 -3.94 19.18 30.46
N GLN A 39 -5.07 19.76 30.85
CA GLN A 39 -5.52 19.79 32.25
C GLN A 39 -5.77 18.40 32.82
N ALA A 40 -6.48 17.53 32.08
CA ALA A 40 -6.72 16.16 32.53
C ALA A 40 -5.43 15.34 32.64
N ALA A 41 -4.45 15.61 31.78
CA ALA A 41 -3.15 14.95 31.75
C ALA A 41 -2.10 15.55 32.68
N GLY A 42 -2.35 16.73 33.27
CA GLY A 42 -1.33 17.47 34.00
C GLY A 42 -0.12 17.83 33.13
N ARG A 43 -0.32 18.05 31.83
CA ARG A 43 0.74 18.19 30.83
C ARG A 43 0.48 19.41 29.93
N ASP A 44 1.50 20.25 29.73
CA ASP A 44 1.45 21.29 28.70
C ASP A 44 1.54 20.66 27.30
N LEU A 45 0.50 20.90 26.50
CA LEU A 45 0.37 20.41 25.13
C LEU A 45 0.60 21.51 24.08
N THR A 46 1.02 22.71 24.49
CA THR A 46 1.22 23.83 23.56
C THR A 46 2.29 23.50 22.51
N GLY A 47 3.44 22.95 22.94
CA GLY A 47 4.50 22.53 22.02
C GLY A 47 4.04 21.41 21.08
N TRP A 48 3.40 20.38 21.64
CA TRP A 48 2.85 19.26 20.86
C TRP A 48 1.85 19.75 19.81
N THR A 49 0.96 20.67 20.18
CA THR A 49 -0.06 21.24 19.28
C THR A 49 0.57 21.98 18.11
N LYS A 50 1.60 22.80 18.38
CA LYS A 50 2.34 23.50 17.33
C LYS A 50 2.98 22.53 16.35
N GLU A 51 3.68 21.51 16.85
CA GLU A 51 4.35 20.50 16.03
C GLU A 51 3.36 19.66 15.20
N TRP A 52 2.20 19.31 15.76
CA TRP A 52 1.25 18.41 15.12
C TRP A 52 0.22 19.07 14.21
N LEU A 53 -0.30 20.22 14.62
CA LEU A 53 -1.47 20.83 13.96
C LEU A 53 -1.11 22.06 13.13
N TYR A 54 0.06 22.67 13.36
CA TYR A 54 0.49 23.87 12.65
C TYR A 54 1.72 23.66 11.75
N GLN A 55 2.37 22.50 11.83
CA GLN A 55 3.48 22.17 10.93
C GLN A 55 3.06 21.02 10.01
N PRO A 56 3.29 21.13 8.68
CA PRO A 56 2.97 20.06 7.76
C PRO A 56 4.01 18.93 7.79
N GLY A 57 3.65 17.83 7.15
CA GLY A 57 4.54 16.71 6.85
C GLY A 57 4.49 15.55 7.83
N VAL A 58 5.10 14.44 7.43
CA VAL A 58 5.12 13.17 8.17
C VAL A 58 6.57 12.76 8.49
N ASN A 59 6.82 12.31 9.72
CA ASN A 59 8.14 11.80 10.09
C ASN A 59 8.33 10.36 9.61
N THR A 60 9.59 9.96 9.44
CA THR A 60 9.96 8.56 9.23
C THR A 60 10.72 8.06 10.46
N ILE A 61 10.51 6.81 10.86
CA ILE A 61 11.30 6.15 11.91
C ILE A 61 11.96 4.87 11.41
N ALA A 62 13.14 4.59 11.96
CA ALA A 62 13.89 3.37 11.73
C ALA A 62 14.41 2.79 13.06
N ALA A 63 14.35 1.46 13.20
CA ALA A 63 14.99 0.75 14.28
C ALA A 63 16.48 0.57 13.98
N ASN A 64 17.34 0.96 14.93
CA ASN A 64 18.78 0.76 14.83
C ASN A 64 19.23 -0.07 16.03
N TYR A 65 19.75 -1.27 15.78
CA TYR A 65 20.15 -2.17 16.84
C TYR A 65 21.35 -3.03 16.43
N THR A 66 22.02 -3.57 17.45
CA THR A 66 23.08 -4.56 17.28
C THR A 66 22.77 -5.78 18.12
N CYS A 67 23.27 -6.93 17.69
CA CYS A 67 23.18 -8.16 18.46
C CYS A 67 24.54 -8.67 18.89
N LYS A 68 24.62 -9.20 20.10
CA LYS A 68 25.79 -9.88 20.65
C LYS A 68 25.33 -11.15 21.33
N ALA A 69 26.00 -12.28 21.04
CA ALA A 69 25.64 -13.59 21.58
C ALA A 69 24.13 -13.93 21.42
N GLY A 70 23.57 -13.65 20.23
CA GLY A 70 22.18 -13.95 19.91
C GLY A 70 21.13 -13.06 20.59
N LYS A 71 21.52 -11.96 21.25
CA LYS A 71 20.60 -11.02 21.92
C LYS A 71 20.85 -9.58 21.49
N ILE A 72 19.82 -8.74 21.56
CA ILE A 72 19.94 -7.30 21.33
C ILE A 72 20.86 -6.68 22.40
N ALA A 73 21.95 -6.05 21.97
CA ALA A 73 22.95 -5.41 22.83
C ALA A 73 22.68 -3.90 23.02
N GLY A 74 22.09 -3.27 22.01
CA GLY A 74 21.67 -1.88 22.06
C GLY A 74 20.57 -1.62 21.03
N PHE A 75 19.65 -0.72 21.36
CA PHE A 75 18.52 -0.37 20.50
C PHE A 75 18.24 1.13 20.56
N THR A 76 18.06 1.76 19.41
CA THR A 76 17.71 3.17 19.26
C THR A 76 16.71 3.35 18.13
N LEU A 77 15.63 4.11 18.38
CA LEU A 77 14.80 4.64 17.31
C LEU A 77 15.45 5.90 16.75
N THR A 78 15.59 5.95 15.43
CA THR A 78 16.00 7.15 14.71
C THR A 78 14.79 7.73 14.02
N GLN A 79 14.54 9.02 14.19
CA GLN A 79 13.47 9.77 13.55
C GLN A 79 14.06 10.79 12.57
N THR A 80 13.47 10.91 11.39
CA THR A 80 13.82 11.91 10.38
C THR A 80 12.62 12.80 10.02
N PRO A 81 12.87 14.07 9.64
CA PRO A 81 11.84 14.93 9.06
C PRO A 81 11.47 14.44 7.65
N GLN A 82 10.32 14.88 7.13
CA GLN A 82 9.91 14.54 5.76
C GLN A 82 10.94 15.02 4.73
N SER A 83 11.48 16.23 4.92
CA SER A 83 12.51 16.80 4.07
C SER A 83 13.22 17.94 4.79
N LYS A 84 14.28 18.49 4.17
CA LYS A 84 14.94 19.72 4.68
C LYS A 84 13.98 20.92 4.71
N ALA A 85 13.02 20.99 3.78
CA ALA A 85 12.02 22.06 3.73
C ALA A 85 10.93 21.90 4.80
N LEU A 86 10.71 20.67 5.30
CA LEU A 86 9.74 20.35 6.34
C LEU A 86 10.45 19.71 7.56
N PRO A 87 11.26 20.48 8.31
CA PRO A 87 12.24 19.95 9.26
C PRO A 87 11.65 19.50 10.60
N THR A 88 10.35 19.67 10.83
CA THR A 88 9.72 19.42 12.14
C THR A 88 9.78 17.93 12.50
N LEU A 89 10.33 17.64 13.68
CA LEU A 89 10.24 16.34 14.34
C LEU A 89 9.13 16.37 15.38
N ARG A 90 8.38 15.27 15.50
CA ARG A 90 7.23 15.19 16.39
C ARG A 90 7.47 14.20 17.50
N GLU A 91 7.11 14.56 18.73
CA GLU A 91 6.98 13.57 19.78
C GLU A 91 5.79 12.67 19.50
N GLN A 92 6.02 11.36 19.58
CA GLN A 92 5.06 10.33 19.20
C GLN A 92 5.17 9.15 20.17
N ARG A 93 4.06 8.45 20.41
CA ARG A 93 4.05 7.17 21.10
C ARG A 93 3.74 6.05 20.12
N VAL A 94 4.55 4.99 20.16
CA VAL A 94 4.47 3.83 19.27
C VAL A 94 4.66 2.54 20.05
N GLN A 95 4.34 1.41 19.43
CA GLN A 95 4.81 0.10 19.88
C GLN A 95 5.99 -0.33 19.00
N VAL A 96 7.07 -0.79 19.62
CA VAL A 96 8.19 -1.41 18.94
C VAL A 96 8.10 -2.90 19.19
N ALA A 97 7.84 -3.65 18.12
CA ALA A 97 7.74 -5.10 18.18
C ALA A 97 8.92 -5.76 17.46
N ALA A 98 9.50 -6.76 18.09
CA ALA A 98 10.53 -7.64 17.56
C ALA A 98 9.95 -9.04 17.41
N PHE A 99 10.21 -9.66 16.27
CA PHE A 99 9.73 -10.99 15.91
C PHE A 99 10.90 -11.88 15.51
N ARG A 100 10.76 -13.16 15.80
CA ARG A 100 11.62 -14.21 15.25
C ARG A 100 10.84 -15.06 14.28
N LEU A 101 11.52 -15.54 13.26
CA LEU A 101 10.97 -16.51 12.34
C LEU A 101 11.20 -17.91 12.94
N ASP A 102 10.12 -18.63 13.20
CA ASP A 102 10.13 -20.01 13.68
C ASP A 102 9.54 -20.90 12.57
N GLY A 103 10.43 -21.52 11.80
CA GLY A 103 10.06 -22.20 10.56
C GLY A 103 9.49 -21.21 9.54
N LYS A 104 8.17 -21.22 9.36
CA LYS A 104 7.46 -20.29 8.45
C LYS A 104 6.72 -19.18 9.21
N ASP A 105 6.55 -19.28 10.52
CA ASP A 105 5.69 -18.35 11.25
C ASP A 105 6.52 -17.29 11.97
N TYR A 106 6.02 -16.05 11.98
CA TYR A 106 6.56 -15.04 12.88
C TYR A 106 6.01 -15.20 14.29
N LYS A 107 6.91 -15.32 15.27
CA LYS A 107 6.57 -15.29 16.70
C LYS A 107 7.03 -13.97 17.30
N LEU A 108 6.13 -13.33 18.04
CA LEU A 108 6.42 -12.10 18.78
C LEU A 108 7.39 -12.40 19.92
N GLU A 109 8.58 -11.81 19.86
CA GLU A 109 9.63 -11.97 20.86
C GLU A 109 9.51 -10.89 21.95
N ARG A 110 9.32 -9.64 21.54
CA ARG A 110 9.25 -8.50 22.45
C ARG A 110 8.36 -7.43 21.86
N ASN A 111 7.51 -6.83 22.67
CA ASN A 111 6.74 -5.65 22.30
C ASN A 111 6.82 -4.61 23.42
N VAL A 112 7.23 -3.38 23.11
CA VAL A 112 7.38 -2.30 24.08
C VAL A 112 6.74 -1.00 23.60
N ALA A 113 6.04 -0.33 24.50
CA ALA A 113 5.50 1.00 24.25
C ALA A 113 6.58 2.07 24.43
N VAL A 114 6.88 2.83 23.37
CA VAL A 114 7.94 3.84 23.37
C VAL A 114 7.35 5.20 23.06
N THR A 115 7.66 6.20 23.88
CA THR A 115 7.48 7.60 23.50
C THR A 115 8.82 8.12 23.02
N TYR A 116 8.94 8.46 21.75
CA TYR A 116 10.19 8.99 21.17
C TYR A 116 10.07 10.47 20.88
N LYS A 117 11.20 11.18 20.98
CA LYS A 117 11.31 12.62 20.73
C LYS A 117 12.68 12.94 20.16
N GLY A 118 12.72 13.93 19.26
CA GLY A 118 13.94 14.35 18.60
C GLY A 118 14.45 13.31 17.61
N ALA A 119 15.68 13.47 17.15
CA ALA A 119 16.24 12.65 16.06
C ALA A 119 16.61 11.23 16.49
N LYS A 120 16.96 11.01 17.77
CA LYS A 120 17.35 9.70 18.31
C LYS A 120 16.74 9.49 19.68
N THR A 121 16.19 8.30 19.92
CA THR A 121 15.66 7.90 21.23
C THR A 121 16.14 6.49 21.56
N PRO A 122 16.97 6.30 22.61
CA PRO A 122 17.34 4.98 23.09
C PRO A 122 16.12 4.20 23.59
N VAL A 123 16.10 2.88 23.38
CA VAL A 123 15.03 2.00 23.89
C VAL A 123 15.63 0.85 24.71
N PRO A 124 16.11 1.10 25.94
CA PRO A 124 16.76 0.08 26.76
C PRO A 124 15.90 -1.16 27.04
N ALA A 125 14.57 -0.99 27.03
CA ALA A 125 13.62 -2.08 27.22
C ALA A 125 13.68 -3.19 26.15
N MET A 126 14.34 -2.93 25.01
CA MET A 126 14.61 -3.94 23.98
C MET A 126 15.88 -4.76 24.26
N ASN A 127 16.81 -4.25 25.08
CA ASN A 127 18.07 -4.92 25.34
C ASN A 127 17.84 -6.27 26.03
N GLY A 128 18.60 -7.28 25.60
CA GLY A 128 18.50 -8.65 26.11
C GLY A 128 17.39 -9.50 25.51
N ALA A 129 16.49 -8.94 24.67
CA ALA A 129 15.61 -9.76 23.82
C ALA A 129 16.44 -10.62 22.84
N ALA A 130 15.90 -11.76 22.41
CA ALA A 130 16.56 -12.53 21.35
C ALA A 130 16.73 -11.67 20.09
N CYS A 131 17.82 -11.91 19.36
CA CYS A 131 18.12 -11.17 18.16
C CYS A 131 17.02 -11.43 17.10
N PRO A 132 16.26 -10.42 16.67
CA PRO A 132 15.06 -10.61 15.87
C PRO A 132 15.36 -10.75 14.38
N ASP A 133 14.46 -11.41 13.66
CA ASP A 133 14.46 -11.47 12.20
C ASP A 133 13.65 -10.34 11.57
N LEU A 134 12.70 -9.78 12.33
CA LEU A 134 11.90 -8.63 11.94
C LEU A 134 11.67 -7.71 13.14
N VAL A 135 11.89 -6.41 12.95
CA VAL A 135 11.54 -5.35 13.89
C VAL A 135 10.61 -4.37 13.20
N TYR A 136 9.45 -4.13 13.79
CA TYR A 136 8.50 -3.13 13.31
C TYR A 136 8.29 -2.04 14.38
N PRO A 137 8.84 -0.82 14.18
CA PRO A 137 8.87 0.24 15.19
C PRO A 137 7.57 1.06 15.32
N ASN A 138 6.49 0.68 14.61
CA ASN A 138 5.15 1.24 14.78
C ASN A 138 4.06 0.15 14.80
N TYR A 139 4.30 -0.92 15.57
CA TYR A 139 3.36 -2.04 15.65
C TYR A 139 1.98 -1.60 16.17
N GLY A 140 0.91 -2.16 15.58
CA GLY A 140 -0.47 -1.73 15.85
C GLY A 140 -0.83 -0.31 15.41
N ASP A 141 0.01 0.35 14.61
CA ASP A 141 -0.23 1.68 14.02
C ASP A 141 -0.61 2.76 15.04
N TRP A 142 0.13 2.84 16.16
CA TRP A 142 -0.14 3.83 17.21
C TRP A 142 0.25 5.25 16.79
N GLY A 143 1.35 5.38 16.04
CA GLY A 143 1.89 6.64 15.55
C GLY A 143 1.47 6.99 14.13
N PHE A 144 1.50 8.29 13.82
CA PHE A 144 1.32 8.79 12.46
C PHE A 144 2.70 9.06 11.86
N VAL A 145 3.30 7.99 11.34
CA VAL A 145 4.72 7.95 10.98
C VAL A 145 4.93 6.93 9.86
N LYS A 146 5.85 7.20 8.94
CA LYS A 146 6.36 6.20 8.01
C LYS A 146 7.38 5.30 8.71
N VAL A 147 7.42 4.02 8.36
CA VAL A 147 8.45 3.10 8.86
C VAL A 147 9.43 2.81 7.74
N GLN A 148 10.71 3.04 7.99
CA GLN A 148 11.80 2.51 7.18
C GLN A 148 12.30 1.23 7.85
N LEU A 149 12.14 0.10 7.17
CA LEU A 149 12.64 -1.19 7.65
C LEU A 149 14.18 -1.18 7.68
N ASP A 150 14.76 -1.74 8.75
CA ASP A 150 16.19 -2.04 8.75
C ASP A 150 16.49 -3.18 7.76
N PRO A 151 17.74 -3.32 7.28
CA PRO A 151 18.08 -4.31 6.26
C PRO A 151 17.64 -5.74 6.60
N ARG A 152 17.80 -6.16 7.86
CA ARG A 152 17.42 -7.52 8.28
C ARG A 152 15.91 -7.72 8.23
N SER A 153 15.16 -6.74 8.74
CA SER A 153 13.70 -6.72 8.67
C SER A 153 13.19 -6.72 7.24
N PHE A 154 13.84 -5.96 6.35
CA PHE A 154 13.53 -5.96 4.93
C PHE A 154 13.77 -7.33 4.29
N ASP A 155 14.93 -7.94 4.48
CA ASP A 155 15.27 -9.26 3.92
C ASP A 155 14.29 -10.35 4.38
N SER A 156 13.89 -10.29 5.65
CA SER A 156 12.92 -11.20 6.23
C SER A 156 11.51 -11.01 5.62
N ALA A 157 11.06 -9.76 5.51
CA ALA A 157 9.79 -9.43 4.86
C ALA A 157 9.78 -9.80 3.37
N ARG A 158 10.87 -9.55 2.64
CA ARG A 158 11.02 -9.90 1.22
C ARG A 158 10.65 -11.36 0.94
N SER A 159 11.00 -12.25 1.86
CA SER A 159 10.84 -13.70 1.69
C SER A 159 9.61 -14.27 2.39
N HIS A 160 9.15 -13.67 3.50
CA HIS A 160 8.16 -14.26 4.39
C HIS A 160 7.00 -13.33 4.78
N LEU A 161 6.80 -12.18 4.13
CA LEU A 161 5.72 -11.23 4.48
C LEU A 161 4.36 -11.92 4.56
N ALA A 162 4.03 -12.79 3.60
CA ALA A 162 2.75 -13.51 3.58
C ALA A 162 2.53 -14.45 4.79
N ALA A 163 3.61 -14.81 5.50
CA ALA A 163 3.55 -15.69 6.66
C ALA A 163 3.35 -14.95 7.99
N VAL A 164 3.27 -13.61 7.97
CA VAL A 164 2.80 -12.84 9.11
C VAL A 164 1.29 -13.08 9.27
N ASP A 165 0.84 -13.60 10.40
CA ASP A 165 -0.59 -13.90 10.63
C ASP A 165 -1.47 -12.64 10.72
N ASP A 166 -0.97 -11.58 11.37
CA ASP A 166 -1.70 -10.33 11.59
C ASP A 166 -1.87 -9.53 10.28
N PRO A 167 -3.11 -9.37 9.75
CA PRO A 167 -3.34 -8.62 8.53
C PRO A 167 -2.98 -7.14 8.66
N LEU A 168 -3.05 -6.54 9.86
CA LEU A 168 -2.63 -5.16 10.06
C LEU A 168 -1.12 -5.03 9.91
N LEU A 169 -0.34 -5.95 10.48
CA LEU A 169 1.11 -5.98 10.29
C LEU A 169 1.48 -6.24 8.82
N ARG A 170 0.79 -7.14 8.11
CA ARG A 170 1.01 -7.31 6.66
C ARG A 170 0.76 -6.01 5.88
N ALA A 171 -0.37 -5.34 6.15
CA ALA A 171 -0.69 -4.05 5.52
C ALA A 171 0.37 -2.98 5.79
N MET A 172 0.82 -2.88 7.04
CA MET A 172 1.87 -1.97 7.48
C MET A 172 3.23 -2.25 6.82
N LEU A 173 3.61 -3.54 6.66
CA LEU A 173 4.82 -3.93 5.94
C LEU A 173 4.74 -3.55 4.47
N TRP A 174 3.63 -3.87 3.79
CA TRP A 174 3.42 -3.47 2.39
C TRP A 174 3.47 -1.95 2.20
N GLN A 175 2.88 -1.20 3.12
CA GLN A 175 2.93 0.25 3.10
C GLN A 175 4.36 0.77 3.30
N SER A 176 5.12 0.20 4.24
CA SER A 176 6.52 0.58 4.49
C SER A 176 7.42 0.31 3.29
N LEU A 177 7.26 -0.83 2.62
CA LEU A 177 8.00 -1.17 1.40
C LEU A 177 7.67 -0.18 0.27
N TRP A 178 6.39 0.12 0.08
CA TRP A 178 5.96 1.06 -0.96
C TRP A 178 6.40 2.50 -0.67
N ASP A 179 6.33 2.95 0.58
CA ASP A 179 6.87 4.24 1.00
C ASP A 179 8.38 4.30 0.77
N GLY A 180 9.10 3.20 1.05
CA GLY A 180 10.51 3.07 0.73
C GLY A 180 10.81 3.29 -0.76
N VAL A 181 10.00 2.71 -1.66
CA VAL A 181 10.14 2.95 -3.11
C VAL A 181 9.90 4.43 -3.43
N ARG A 182 8.78 4.99 -2.97
CA ARG A 182 8.39 6.37 -3.29
C ARG A 182 9.35 7.42 -2.75
N ASP A 183 10.03 7.11 -1.64
CA ASP A 183 11.00 8.02 -1.00
C ASP A 183 12.45 7.74 -1.47
N GLY A 184 12.66 6.87 -2.48
CA GLY A 184 13.98 6.51 -3.01
C GLY A 184 14.89 5.78 -2.00
N LYS A 185 14.30 5.07 -1.03
CA LYS A 185 14.99 4.29 0.02
C LYS A 185 14.94 2.79 -0.18
N LEU A 186 14.10 2.31 -1.09
CA LEU A 186 14.01 0.92 -1.48
C LEU A 186 14.03 0.82 -3.02
N PRO A 187 14.91 -0.01 -3.60
CA PRO A 187 14.90 -0.27 -5.03
C PRO A 187 13.56 -0.85 -5.52
N LEU A 188 13.09 -0.38 -6.68
CA LEU A 188 11.82 -0.82 -7.27
C LEU A 188 11.81 -2.33 -7.56
N ASN A 189 12.95 -2.89 -7.99
CA ASN A 189 13.13 -4.31 -8.26
C ASN A 189 12.96 -5.19 -7.01
N ASP A 190 13.43 -4.70 -5.87
CA ASP A 190 13.29 -5.38 -4.59
C ASP A 190 11.82 -5.40 -4.12
N PHE A 191 11.09 -4.30 -4.31
CA PHE A 191 9.65 -4.26 -4.08
C PHE A 191 8.89 -5.24 -4.98
N LEU A 192 9.16 -5.23 -6.29
CA LEU A 192 8.50 -6.11 -7.26
C LEU A 192 8.82 -7.59 -6.97
N SER A 193 10.06 -7.92 -6.62
CA SER A 193 10.45 -9.27 -6.19
C SER A 193 9.67 -9.71 -4.95
N THR A 194 9.52 -8.80 -3.97
CA THR A 194 8.74 -9.08 -2.76
C THR A 194 7.27 -9.33 -3.09
N ALA A 195 6.68 -8.51 -3.97
CA ALA A 195 5.31 -8.67 -4.44
C ALA A 195 5.08 -10.00 -5.16
N LEU A 196 5.95 -10.37 -6.10
CA LEU A 196 5.87 -11.63 -6.84
C LEU A 196 5.89 -12.85 -5.90
N ASN A 197 6.69 -12.79 -4.83
CA ASN A 197 6.82 -13.89 -3.87
C ASN A 197 5.63 -14.01 -2.90
N ASN A 198 5.04 -12.88 -2.50
CA ASN A 198 4.12 -12.83 -1.36
C ASN A 198 2.66 -12.51 -1.74
N ALA A 199 2.40 -11.70 -2.76
CA ALA A 199 1.04 -11.26 -3.09
C ALA A 199 0.07 -12.42 -3.43
N PRO A 200 0.48 -13.49 -4.15
CA PRO A 200 -0.40 -14.64 -4.42
C PRO A 200 -0.91 -15.38 -3.18
N GLN A 201 -0.23 -15.20 -2.04
CA GLN A 201 -0.53 -15.89 -0.78
C GLN A 201 -1.38 -15.02 0.17
N GLU A 202 -1.73 -13.79 -0.21
CA GLU A 202 -2.55 -12.91 0.62
C GLU A 202 -3.98 -13.44 0.75
N LYS A 203 -4.47 -13.52 1.98
CA LYS A 203 -5.77 -14.10 2.34
C LYS A 203 -6.83 -13.04 2.64
N ASP A 204 -6.42 -11.81 2.89
CA ASP A 204 -7.34 -10.69 3.08
C ASP A 204 -7.63 -10.00 1.74
N TYR A 205 -8.90 -10.04 1.33
CA TYR A 205 -9.33 -9.48 0.07
C TYR A 205 -9.04 -7.98 -0.02
N THR A 206 -9.24 -7.20 1.05
CA THR A 206 -9.04 -5.74 1.00
C THR A 206 -7.57 -5.42 0.84
N LEU A 207 -6.72 -6.07 1.64
CA LEU A 207 -5.27 -5.92 1.59
C LEU A 207 -4.71 -6.33 0.23
N LEU A 208 -5.13 -7.45 -0.35
CA LEU A 208 -4.67 -7.86 -1.68
C LEU A 208 -4.89 -6.74 -2.73
N GLY A 209 -5.96 -5.97 -2.62
CA GLY A 209 -6.25 -4.87 -3.56
C GLY A 209 -5.33 -3.68 -3.39
N ASP A 210 -5.04 -3.35 -2.15
CA ASP A 210 -4.05 -2.33 -1.83
C ASP A 210 -2.66 -2.75 -2.36
N VAL A 211 -2.26 -4.00 -2.15
CA VAL A 211 -1.02 -4.58 -2.69
C VAL A 211 -0.99 -4.52 -4.22
N ILE A 212 -2.06 -4.97 -4.89
CA ILE A 212 -2.18 -4.90 -6.36
C ILE A 212 -2.08 -3.45 -6.84
N GLY A 213 -2.72 -2.50 -6.16
CA GLY A 213 -2.62 -1.08 -6.48
C GLY A 213 -1.17 -0.59 -6.47
N LYS A 214 -0.40 -0.98 -5.45
CA LYS A 214 1.04 -0.69 -5.34
C LYS A 214 1.84 -1.38 -6.45
N VAL A 215 1.57 -2.64 -6.76
CA VAL A 215 2.20 -3.39 -7.86
C VAL A 215 1.95 -2.74 -9.22
N LEU A 216 0.71 -2.30 -9.49
CA LEU A 216 0.39 -1.56 -10.71
C LEU A 216 1.09 -0.19 -10.76
N GLY A 217 1.21 0.48 -9.60
CA GLY A 217 2.03 1.68 -9.46
C GLY A 217 3.51 1.44 -9.77
N ALA A 218 4.08 0.34 -9.26
CA ALA A 218 5.45 -0.07 -9.51
C ALA A 218 5.68 -0.41 -11.00
N LYS A 219 4.76 -1.16 -11.61
CA LYS A 219 4.79 -1.43 -13.05
C LYS A 219 4.74 -0.13 -13.86
N ARG A 220 3.90 0.83 -13.47
CA ARG A 220 3.82 2.14 -14.13
C ARG A 220 5.16 2.89 -14.07
N TYR A 221 5.87 2.86 -12.95
CA TYR A 221 7.21 3.44 -12.87
C TYR A 221 8.19 2.74 -13.80
N LEU A 222 8.17 1.41 -13.83
CA LEU A 222 9.01 0.63 -14.73
C LEU A 222 8.76 0.96 -16.21
N ASP A 223 7.48 1.05 -16.61
CA ASP A 223 7.07 1.40 -17.97
C ASP A 223 7.45 2.84 -18.35
N LEU A 224 7.50 3.77 -17.38
CA LEU A 224 7.92 5.17 -17.61
C LEU A 224 9.45 5.33 -17.71
N MET A 225 10.21 4.44 -17.09
CA MET A 225 11.67 4.48 -17.12
C MET A 225 12.21 3.95 -18.44
N ASP A 226 11.96 2.68 -18.73
CA ASP A 226 12.29 2.05 -20.01
C ASP A 226 11.48 0.76 -20.16
N PRO A 227 10.38 0.77 -20.92
CA PRO A 227 9.54 -0.41 -21.12
C PRO A 227 10.22 -1.48 -21.99
N GLN A 228 11.29 -1.15 -22.72
CA GLN A 228 12.02 -2.08 -23.58
C GLN A 228 13.24 -2.70 -22.89
N ALA A 229 13.60 -2.23 -21.70
CA ALA A 229 14.67 -2.82 -20.91
C ALA A 229 14.41 -4.32 -20.69
N PRO A 230 15.44 -5.21 -20.83
CA PRO A 230 15.28 -6.65 -20.63
C PRO A 230 14.64 -7.00 -19.28
N TYR A 231 15.01 -6.27 -18.23
CA TYR A 231 14.43 -6.42 -16.89
C TYR A 231 12.93 -6.06 -16.88
N ALA A 232 12.52 -4.95 -17.50
CA ALA A 232 11.13 -4.51 -17.56
C ALA A 232 10.23 -5.54 -18.26
N GLN A 233 10.72 -6.10 -19.37
CA GLN A 233 10.02 -7.15 -20.10
C GLN A 233 9.93 -8.45 -19.28
N ALA A 234 11.01 -8.84 -18.58
CA ALA A 234 11.02 -10.03 -17.74
C ALA A 234 10.02 -9.92 -16.59
N VAL A 235 10.04 -8.81 -15.85
CA VAL A 235 9.10 -8.60 -14.74
C VAL A 235 7.66 -8.48 -15.23
N THR A 236 7.44 -7.85 -16.39
CA THR A 236 6.10 -7.81 -17.00
C THR A 236 5.55 -9.21 -17.23
N ARG A 237 6.35 -10.13 -17.80
CA ARG A 237 5.94 -11.53 -17.97
C ARG A 237 5.67 -12.21 -16.62
N GLN A 238 6.52 -12.00 -15.62
CA GLN A 238 6.31 -12.56 -14.28
C GLN A 238 5.02 -12.06 -13.63
N LEU A 239 4.67 -10.78 -13.80
CA LEU A 239 3.41 -10.22 -13.29
C LEU A 239 2.19 -10.78 -14.02
N GLU A 240 2.29 -10.96 -15.34
CA GLU A 240 1.27 -11.63 -16.16
C GLU A 240 1.05 -13.07 -15.70
N ASP A 241 2.13 -13.84 -15.55
CA ASP A 241 2.09 -15.23 -15.09
C ASP A 241 1.54 -15.35 -13.67
N MET A 242 1.97 -14.48 -12.76
CA MET A 242 1.48 -14.42 -11.39
C MET A 242 -0.04 -14.17 -11.36
N ALA A 243 -0.51 -13.15 -12.07
CA ALA A 243 -1.92 -12.79 -12.09
C ALA A 243 -2.78 -13.88 -12.76
N TRP A 244 -2.29 -14.47 -13.86
CA TRP A 244 -2.97 -15.56 -14.54
C TRP A 244 -3.06 -16.81 -13.67
N THR A 245 -1.93 -17.26 -13.12
CA THR A 245 -1.88 -18.44 -12.24
C THR A 245 -2.77 -18.26 -11.02
N SER A 246 -2.76 -17.06 -10.42
CA SER A 246 -3.60 -16.74 -9.26
C SER A 246 -5.10 -16.68 -9.62
N THR A 247 -5.44 -16.26 -10.85
CA THR A 247 -6.82 -16.34 -11.37
C THR A 247 -7.30 -17.78 -11.42
N LEU A 248 -6.48 -18.69 -11.95
CA LEU A 248 -6.83 -20.11 -12.05
C LEU A 248 -6.89 -20.78 -10.67
N ALA A 249 -5.94 -20.47 -9.79
CA ALA A 249 -5.87 -21.02 -8.43
C ALA A 249 -7.02 -20.56 -7.53
N SER A 250 -7.60 -19.39 -7.80
CA SER A 250 -8.72 -18.83 -7.02
C SER A 250 -10.09 -19.36 -7.45
N LYS A 251 -10.16 -20.38 -8.32
CA LYS A 251 -11.43 -21.01 -8.74
C LYS A 251 -12.23 -21.45 -7.51
N GLY A 252 -13.49 -21.02 -7.44
CA GLY A 252 -14.38 -21.26 -6.30
C GLY A 252 -14.44 -20.10 -5.30
N ASP A 253 -13.59 -19.08 -5.45
CA ASP A 253 -13.72 -17.78 -4.78
C ASP A 253 -13.88 -16.69 -5.85
N ASP A 254 -15.14 -16.34 -6.15
CA ASP A 254 -15.49 -15.38 -7.20
C ASP A 254 -14.81 -14.01 -7.01
N ASN A 255 -14.61 -13.57 -5.76
CA ASN A 255 -14.01 -12.27 -5.47
C ASN A 255 -12.52 -12.27 -5.77
N PHE A 256 -11.78 -13.27 -5.26
CA PHE A 256 -10.35 -13.38 -5.51
C PHE A 256 -10.05 -13.70 -6.97
N GLN A 257 -10.80 -14.62 -7.59
CA GLN A 257 -10.66 -14.95 -9.00
C GLN A 257 -10.88 -13.72 -9.88
N ARG A 258 -11.96 -12.97 -9.62
CA ARG A 258 -12.24 -11.74 -10.36
C ARG A 258 -11.11 -10.72 -10.22
N ARG A 259 -10.62 -10.52 -9.00
CA ARG A 259 -9.54 -9.58 -8.71
C ARG A 259 -8.27 -9.91 -9.47
N TRP A 260 -7.82 -11.17 -9.40
CA TRP A 260 -6.64 -11.61 -10.12
C TRP A 260 -6.80 -11.51 -11.63
N PHE A 261 -8.00 -11.77 -12.16
CA PHE A 261 -8.25 -11.61 -13.59
C PHE A 261 -8.23 -10.15 -14.03
N ASP A 262 -8.83 -9.24 -13.24
CA ASP A 262 -8.74 -7.81 -13.50
C ASP A 262 -7.28 -7.33 -13.43
N THR A 263 -6.47 -7.86 -12.51
CA THR A 263 -5.02 -7.64 -12.46
C THR A 263 -4.33 -8.16 -13.71
N TYR A 264 -4.65 -9.37 -14.18
CA TYR A 264 -4.09 -9.94 -15.40
C TYR A 264 -4.35 -9.03 -16.60
N ILE A 265 -5.60 -8.56 -16.78
CA ILE A 265 -5.93 -7.58 -17.84
C ILE A 265 -5.12 -6.29 -17.66
N ALA A 266 -4.95 -5.80 -16.44
CA ALA A 266 -4.22 -4.56 -16.15
C ALA A 266 -2.70 -4.65 -16.39
N VAL A 267 -2.10 -5.84 -16.30
CA VAL A 267 -0.66 -6.03 -16.57
C VAL A 267 -0.36 -6.54 -17.98
N ALA A 268 -1.32 -7.20 -18.65
CA ALA A 268 -1.18 -7.80 -19.99
C ALA A 268 -0.65 -6.82 -21.05
N SER A 269 0.58 -7.00 -21.48
CA SER A 269 1.25 -6.15 -22.47
C SER A 269 2.21 -6.93 -23.36
N SER A 270 2.57 -8.15 -23.00
CA SER A 270 3.28 -9.06 -23.90
C SER A 270 2.39 -9.55 -25.04
N PRO A 271 2.95 -9.91 -26.21
CA PRO A 271 2.19 -10.48 -27.32
C PRO A 271 1.39 -11.72 -26.92
N GLU A 272 1.90 -12.52 -25.99
CA GLU A 272 1.22 -13.71 -25.50
C GLU A 272 0.02 -13.39 -24.61
N ALA A 273 0.20 -12.47 -23.66
CA ALA A 273 -0.90 -12.05 -22.80
C ALA A 273 -2.04 -11.40 -23.59
N LEU A 274 -1.71 -10.57 -24.59
CA LEU A 274 -2.69 -9.95 -25.48
C LEU A 274 -3.41 -11.00 -26.36
N ARG A 275 -2.70 -12.00 -26.87
CA ARG A 275 -3.32 -13.10 -27.64
C ARG A 275 -4.29 -13.90 -26.79
N ARG A 276 -3.93 -14.18 -25.53
CA ARG A 276 -4.81 -14.85 -24.56
C ARG A 276 -6.10 -14.07 -24.35
N LEU A 277 -5.97 -12.76 -24.11
CA LEU A 277 -7.11 -11.86 -23.97
C LEU A 277 -8.03 -11.86 -25.19
N ALA A 278 -7.47 -11.88 -26.40
CA ALA A 278 -8.24 -12.00 -27.64
C ALA A 278 -8.94 -13.37 -27.76
N ALA A 279 -8.27 -14.47 -27.39
CA ALA A 279 -8.82 -15.82 -27.38
C ALA A 279 -9.96 -15.99 -26.36
N ILE A 280 -9.94 -15.23 -25.27
CA ILE A 280 -11.05 -15.19 -24.31
C ILE A 280 -12.28 -14.49 -24.92
N LEU A 281 -12.07 -13.42 -25.70
CA LEU A 281 -13.20 -12.71 -26.35
C LEU A 281 -13.86 -13.53 -27.47
N ASP A 282 -13.09 -14.35 -28.19
CA ASP A 282 -13.55 -15.19 -29.28
C ASP A 282 -14.01 -16.60 -28.85
N GLY A 283 -13.85 -16.93 -27.56
CA GLY A 283 -14.30 -18.18 -26.96
C GLY A 283 -13.37 -19.37 -27.16
N LYS A 284 -12.20 -19.20 -27.77
CA LYS A 284 -11.18 -20.25 -27.89
C LYS A 284 -10.48 -20.55 -26.56
N GLU A 285 -10.51 -19.61 -25.63
CA GLU A 285 -10.00 -19.78 -24.28
C GLU A 285 -11.05 -19.38 -23.24
N GLN A 286 -11.13 -20.14 -22.14
CA GLN A 286 -12.10 -19.92 -21.08
C GLN A 286 -11.39 -19.88 -19.73
N VAL A 287 -11.92 -19.05 -18.83
CA VAL A 287 -11.52 -19.02 -17.43
C VAL A 287 -12.60 -19.71 -16.62
N ASP A 288 -12.35 -20.97 -16.27
CA ASP A 288 -13.25 -21.77 -15.45
C ASP A 288 -13.69 -21.02 -14.17
N GLY A 289 -15.00 -20.94 -13.95
CA GLY A 289 -15.56 -20.24 -12.78
C GLY A 289 -15.79 -18.74 -12.98
N LEU A 290 -15.29 -18.15 -14.07
CA LEU A 290 -15.43 -16.71 -14.33
C LEU A 290 -16.25 -16.43 -15.60
N ALA A 291 -17.45 -15.89 -15.40
CA ALA A 291 -18.27 -15.42 -16.52
C ALA A 291 -17.72 -14.13 -17.13
N ILE A 292 -17.33 -14.18 -18.41
CA ILE A 292 -16.86 -13.01 -19.17
C ILE A 292 -18.05 -12.15 -19.60
N ASN A 293 -18.57 -11.36 -18.66
CA ASN A 293 -19.69 -10.47 -18.87
C ASN A 293 -19.31 -9.25 -19.74
N GLN A 294 -20.30 -8.45 -20.12
CA GLN A 294 -20.10 -7.29 -21.00
C GLN A 294 -19.06 -6.28 -20.48
N ASP A 295 -19.01 -6.04 -19.16
CA ASP A 295 -18.05 -5.10 -18.58
C ASP A 295 -16.61 -5.63 -18.65
N LEU A 296 -16.41 -6.94 -18.47
CA LEU A 296 -15.11 -7.59 -18.70
C LEU A 296 -14.72 -7.52 -20.17
N ARG A 297 -15.65 -7.80 -21.09
CA ARG A 297 -15.38 -7.72 -22.53
C ARG A 297 -14.89 -6.33 -22.91
N TRP A 298 -15.54 -5.27 -22.42
CA TRP A 298 -15.09 -3.90 -22.64
C TRP A 298 -13.72 -3.60 -22.04
N THR A 299 -13.44 -4.10 -20.83
CA THR A 299 -12.13 -3.95 -20.18
C THR A 299 -11.03 -4.61 -21.00
N ILE A 300 -11.28 -5.84 -21.50
CA ILE A 300 -10.33 -6.58 -22.36
C ILE A 300 -10.11 -5.84 -23.69
N ILE A 301 -11.19 -5.41 -24.36
CA ILE A 301 -11.10 -4.65 -25.62
C ILE A 301 -10.31 -3.35 -25.42
N GLY A 302 -10.55 -2.63 -24.33
CA GLY A 302 -9.78 -1.42 -23.99
C GLY A 302 -8.29 -1.71 -23.85
N ARG A 303 -7.94 -2.86 -23.25
CA ARG A 303 -6.54 -3.30 -23.14
C ARG A 303 -5.92 -3.63 -24.50
N LEU A 304 -6.61 -4.43 -25.31
CA LEU A 304 -6.16 -4.78 -26.67
C LEU A 304 -5.97 -3.52 -27.54
N ASN A 305 -6.89 -2.56 -27.44
CA ASN A 305 -6.81 -1.29 -28.15
C ASN A 305 -5.59 -0.45 -27.72
N ARG A 306 -5.32 -0.36 -26.41
CA ARG A 306 -4.15 0.35 -25.86
C ARG A 306 -2.82 -0.13 -26.47
N TYR A 307 -2.70 -1.41 -26.77
CA TYR A 307 -1.50 -2.01 -27.36
C TYR A 307 -1.59 -2.19 -28.88
N ASN A 308 -2.57 -1.53 -29.53
CA ASN A 308 -2.79 -1.61 -30.97
C ASN A 308 -2.86 -3.07 -31.49
N TYR A 309 -3.50 -3.96 -30.73
CA TYR A 309 -3.62 -5.36 -31.11
C TYR A 309 -4.39 -5.48 -32.44
N PRO A 310 -3.94 -6.31 -33.39
CA PRO A 310 -4.60 -6.47 -34.68
C PRO A 310 -6.08 -6.82 -34.55
N GLY A 311 -6.95 -6.07 -35.25
CA GLY A 311 -8.40 -6.26 -35.19
C GLY A 311 -9.10 -5.62 -33.99
N ALA A 312 -8.39 -4.91 -33.10
CA ALA A 312 -9.01 -4.23 -31.94
C ALA A 312 -10.12 -3.25 -32.34
N ALA A 313 -10.00 -2.53 -33.46
CA ALA A 313 -11.05 -1.65 -33.97
C ALA A 313 -12.34 -2.42 -34.31
N ALA A 314 -12.22 -3.56 -34.99
CA ALA A 314 -13.37 -4.42 -35.31
C ALA A 314 -14.01 -5.01 -34.04
N LEU A 315 -13.22 -5.35 -33.02
CA LEU A 315 -13.72 -5.79 -31.72
C LEU A 315 -14.54 -4.69 -31.02
N VAL A 316 -14.09 -3.44 -31.05
CA VAL A 316 -14.86 -2.29 -30.51
C VAL A 316 -16.22 -2.19 -31.21
N GLU A 317 -16.24 -2.21 -32.55
CA GLU A 317 -17.49 -2.10 -33.29
C GLU A 317 -18.45 -3.27 -33.02
N ALA A 318 -17.93 -4.51 -32.98
CA ALA A 318 -18.72 -5.69 -32.68
C ALA A 318 -19.36 -5.60 -31.29
N GLU A 319 -18.61 -5.17 -30.29
CA GLU A 319 -19.10 -5.04 -28.92
C GLU A 319 -20.10 -3.86 -28.77
N GLN A 320 -19.93 -2.75 -29.50
CA GLN A 320 -20.93 -1.67 -29.56
C GLN A 320 -22.28 -2.16 -30.10
N ARG A 321 -22.26 -2.99 -31.16
CA ARG A 321 -23.46 -3.60 -31.75
C ARG A 321 -24.11 -4.61 -30.80
N ALA A 322 -23.33 -5.40 -30.07
CA ALA A 322 -23.86 -6.31 -29.06
C ALA A 322 -24.53 -5.55 -27.91
N THR A 323 -23.89 -4.48 -27.42
CA THR A 323 -24.41 -3.63 -26.34
C THR A 323 -25.73 -2.93 -26.72
N SER A 324 -25.83 -2.43 -27.95
CA SER A 324 -27.05 -1.75 -28.43
C SER A 324 -28.24 -2.72 -28.51
N ARG A 325 -28.01 -3.97 -28.93
CA ARG A 325 -29.03 -5.03 -28.95
C ARG A 325 -29.53 -5.39 -27.54
N THR A 326 -28.62 -5.59 -26.57
CA THR A 326 -29.00 -5.88 -25.18
C THR A 326 -29.81 -4.74 -24.56
N ARG A 327 -29.44 -3.48 -24.83
CA ARG A 327 -30.21 -2.30 -24.39
C ARG A 327 -31.58 -2.17 -25.05
N ALA A 328 -31.72 -2.55 -26.32
CA ALA A 328 -33.01 -2.57 -27.00
C ALA A 328 -33.94 -3.65 -26.41
N SER A 329 -33.40 -4.80 -25.99
CA SER A 329 -34.17 -5.89 -25.37
C SER A 329 -34.60 -5.64 -23.91
N ARG A 330 -33.94 -4.73 -23.18
CA ARG A 330 -34.22 -4.41 -21.76
C ARG A 330 -35.19 -3.24 -21.55
N ARG A 331 -35.91 -2.77 -22.58
CA ARG A 331 -36.98 -1.77 -22.42
C ARG A 331 -38.35 -2.45 -22.39
N PRO A 332 -38.84 -2.76 -21.18
CA PRO A 332 -40.03 -2.07 -20.67
C PRO A 332 -39.76 -1.49 -19.27
N ASP A 333 -40.27 -0.28 -19.03
CA ASP A 333 -40.24 0.48 -17.76
C ASP A 333 -39.01 1.39 -17.48
N GLY A 334 -39.09 2.62 -17.99
CA GLY A 334 -39.13 3.84 -17.17
C GLY A 334 -37.95 4.29 -16.29
N ARG A 335 -36.99 3.44 -15.90
CA ARG A 335 -35.92 3.85 -14.97
C ARG A 335 -34.65 4.27 -15.69
N ARG A 336 -34.32 5.56 -15.57
CA ARG A 336 -33.02 6.14 -15.92
C ARG A 336 -31.94 5.55 -15.00
N GLN A 337 -30.92 4.93 -15.58
CA GLN A 337 -29.69 4.51 -14.89
C GLN A 337 -28.45 5.16 -15.57
N PRO A 338 -27.31 5.25 -14.84
CA PRO A 338 -26.44 6.42 -14.86
C PRO A 338 -25.62 6.61 -16.14
N SER A 339 -25.22 7.87 -16.32
CA SER A 339 -24.61 8.45 -17.51
C SER A 339 -23.33 7.76 -17.98
N ARG A 340 -23.20 7.62 -19.31
CA ARG A 340 -21.98 7.24 -20.03
C ARG A 340 -20.86 8.28 -19.82
N PRO A 341 -19.58 7.91 -19.92
CA PRO A 341 -18.55 8.82 -20.44
C PRO A 341 -18.83 9.07 -21.94
N GLY A 342 -18.88 10.34 -22.35
CA GLY A 342 -19.17 10.75 -23.73
C GLY A 342 -18.04 10.41 -24.72
N ARG A 343 -18.36 10.48 -26.02
CA ARG A 343 -17.48 10.16 -27.17
C ARG A 343 -16.18 10.99 -27.27
N GLN A 344 -15.92 11.93 -26.36
CA GLN A 344 -14.69 12.71 -26.31
C GLN A 344 -13.81 12.44 -25.08
N ASP A 345 -14.27 11.66 -24.09
CA ASP A 345 -13.63 11.66 -22.76
C ASP A 345 -12.73 10.46 -22.43
N ARG A 346 -12.54 9.50 -23.33
CA ARG A 346 -11.55 8.42 -23.13
C ARG A 346 -10.97 7.94 -24.44
N MET A 347 -9.83 8.52 -24.81
CA MET A 347 -8.70 7.91 -25.54
C MET A 347 -7.51 8.89 -25.53
N ALA A 348 -7.30 9.59 -24.41
CA ALA A 348 -6.01 10.19 -24.12
C ALA A 348 -5.30 9.22 -23.17
N GLY A 349 -4.16 8.68 -23.61
CA GLY A 349 -3.23 8.03 -22.71
C GLY A 349 -3.01 8.94 -21.50
N HIS A 350 -2.96 8.35 -20.31
CA HIS A 350 -2.67 9.06 -19.09
C HIS A 350 -1.33 9.80 -19.27
N CYS A 351 -1.39 11.10 -19.54
CA CYS A 351 -0.22 11.96 -19.50
C CYS A 351 0.22 11.98 -18.02
N PRO A 352 1.45 11.57 -17.68
CA PRO A 352 1.90 11.59 -16.29
C PRO A 352 1.75 13.02 -15.75
N ARG A 353 1.19 13.14 -14.53
CA ARG A 353 1.10 14.45 -13.87
C ARG A 353 2.51 14.86 -13.42
N PRO A 354 2.81 16.16 -13.23
CA PRO A 354 4.12 16.61 -12.75
C PRO A 354 4.60 15.94 -11.44
N ALA A 355 3.67 15.50 -10.60
CA ALA A 355 3.97 14.73 -9.40
C ALA A 355 4.47 13.30 -9.67
N ASP A 356 4.12 12.70 -10.82
CA ASP A 356 4.64 11.41 -11.25
C ASP A 356 6.09 11.56 -11.76
N GLU A 357 6.50 12.69 -12.34
CA GLU A 357 7.86 12.89 -12.89
C GLU A 357 8.94 12.98 -11.79
N ALA A 358 8.68 13.76 -10.72
CA ALA A 358 9.62 13.87 -9.60
C ALA A 358 9.79 12.52 -8.85
N ALA A 359 8.69 11.78 -8.67
CA ALA A 359 8.72 10.45 -8.08
C ALA A 359 9.48 9.46 -8.97
N VAL A 360 9.30 9.53 -10.30
CA VAL A 360 10.06 8.67 -11.24
C VAL A 360 11.56 8.96 -11.18
N LEU A 361 11.97 10.22 -11.04
CA LEU A 361 13.38 10.58 -10.93
C LEU A 361 14.02 10.02 -9.63
N GLU A 362 13.35 10.17 -8.49
CA GLU A 362 13.85 9.61 -7.21
C GLU A 362 13.94 8.07 -7.25
N VAL A 363 12.93 7.40 -7.82
CA VAL A 363 12.95 5.94 -7.98
C VAL A 363 14.05 5.50 -8.94
N ARG A 364 14.30 6.25 -10.02
CA ARG A 364 15.35 5.94 -11.01
C ARG A 364 16.73 6.07 -10.39
N THR A 365 17.01 7.15 -9.66
CA THR A 365 18.29 7.35 -8.97
C THR A 365 18.58 6.24 -7.97
N ALA A 366 17.56 5.74 -7.25
CA ALA A 366 17.73 4.61 -6.34
C ALA A 366 18.11 3.30 -7.06
N MET A 367 17.67 3.10 -8.30
CA MET A 367 18.05 1.94 -9.12
C MET A 367 19.46 2.05 -9.71
N GLU A 368 19.97 3.26 -9.96
CA GLU A 368 21.30 3.51 -10.55
C GLU A 368 22.44 3.43 -9.52
N HIS A 369 22.13 3.41 -8.21
CA HIS A 369 23.09 3.30 -7.11
C HIS A 369 23.35 1.86 -6.61
N LEU A 370 22.98 0.86 -7.42
CA LEU A 370 23.30 -0.56 -7.26
C LEU A 370 24.01 -1.06 -8.52
#